data_AF-U5LSM2-F1
#
_entry.id   AF-U5LSM2-F1
#
_cell.length_a   1.000
_cell.length_b   1.000
_cell.length_c   1.000
_cell.angle_alpha   90.00
_cell.angle_beta   90.00
_cell.angle_gamma   90.00
#
_symmetry.space_group_name_H-M   'P 1'
#
loop_
_entity.id
_entity.type
_entity.pdbx_description
1 polymer ?
#
loop_
_entity_poly.entity_id
_entity_poly.type
_entity_poly.pdbx_seq_one_letter_code
_entity_poly.pdbx_strand_id
1 'polypeptide(L)'
;TLVPYLHAAHEMKTKPTQHSVAELRSIGIQPNMLVLRAEKPIAQELKNKISTFTDVPVDRIIESIDAPSLFDLPLAFQAQGMDQKVCDFLHLESPKPEADMEAWKKLDERAKNLKNETTITLVGKYVELEDAYISVTDALQHAGYLYDTKIKVNKVQAEDITEDN
;
A
#
# COMPACT_ATOMS: atom_id res chain seq x y z
N THR A 1 -9.99 5.13 1.40
CA THR A 1 -10.31 6.50 0.96
C THR A 1 -9.07 7.38 1.13
N LEU A 2 -9.00 8.53 0.46
CA LEU A 2 -7.85 9.42 0.45
C LEU A 2 -8.05 10.59 1.42
N VAL A 3 -7.03 10.90 2.22
CA VAL A 3 -6.92 12.11 3.04
C VAL A 3 -5.80 12.98 2.44
N PRO A 4 -6.13 13.88 1.51
CA PRO A 4 -5.10 14.68 0.84
C PRO A 4 -4.49 15.71 1.78
N TYR A 5 -3.19 15.96 1.60
CA TYR A 5 -2.47 17.04 2.25
C TYR A 5 -2.39 18.24 1.30
N LEU A 6 -2.97 19.38 1.69
CA LEU A 6 -2.90 20.60 0.90
C LEU A 6 -1.61 21.35 1.21
N HIS A 7 -0.59 21.22 0.36
CA HIS A 7 0.70 21.88 0.56
C HIS A 7 0.60 23.40 0.75
N ALA A 8 -0.29 24.08 0.00
CA ALA A 8 -0.47 25.53 0.13
C ALA A 8 -1.00 25.97 1.50
N ALA A 9 -1.83 25.13 2.14
CA ALA A 9 -2.47 25.42 3.42
C ALA A 9 -1.84 24.69 4.61
N HIS A 10 -0.87 23.79 4.35
CA HIS A 10 -0.23 22.92 5.33
C HIS A 10 -1.23 22.09 6.17
N GLU A 11 -2.32 21.62 5.54
CA GLU A 11 -3.45 21.01 6.24
C GLU A 11 -3.94 19.74 5.54
N MET A 12 -4.30 18.72 6.33
CA MET A 12 -5.00 17.53 5.83
C MET A 12 -6.50 17.78 5.72
N LYS A 13 -7.12 17.32 4.62
CA LYS A 13 -8.56 17.48 4.42
C LYS A 13 -9.32 16.17 4.58
N THR A 14 -10.22 16.13 5.56
CA THR A 14 -11.09 14.97 5.82
C THR A 14 -12.39 14.97 5.01
N LYS A 15 -12.72 16.09 4.38
CA LYS A 15 -14.00 16.26 3.67
C LYS A 15 -14.20 15.22 2.54
N PRO A 16 -13.19 14.88 1.73
CA PRO A 16 -13.30 13.80 0.75
C PRO A 16 -13.69 12.46 1.40
N THR A 17 -13.05 12.08 2.50
CA THR A 17 -13.40 10.86 3.26
C THR A 17 -14.84 10.87 3.76
N GLN A 18 -15.30 11.99 4.32
CA GLN A 18 -16.68 12.14 4.80
C GLN A 18 -17.69 11.96 3.66
N HIS A 19 -17.42 12.54 2.50
CA HIS A 19 -18.27 12.39 1.32
C HIS A 19 -18.28 10.95 0.78
N SER A 20 -17.12 10.27 0.71
CA SER A 20 -17.06 8.87 0.29
C SER A 20 -17.91 7.95 1.18
N VAL A 21 -17.89 8.16 2.49
CA VAL A 21 -18.71 7.37 3.42
C VAL A 21 -20.19 7.70 3.28
N ALA A 22 -20.54 8.99 3.11
CA ALA A 22 -21.93 9.38 2.87
C ALA A 22 -22.49 8.77 1.57
N GLU A 23 -21.66 8.66 0.53
CA GLU A 23 -22.02 8.01 -0.73
C GLU A 23 -22.20 6.49 -0.58
N LEU A 24 -21.32 5.80 0.16
CA LEU A 24 -21.54 4.38 0.50
C LEU A 24 -22.83 4.18 1.30
N ARG A 25 -23.13 5.07 2.24
CA ARG A 25 -24.36 5.01 3.05
C ARG A 25 -25.61 5.29 2.23
N SER A 26 -25.55 6.17 1.24
CA SER A 26 -26.72 6.51 0.41
C SER A 26 -27.20 5.32 -0.42
N ILE A 27 -26.30 4.37 -0.73
CA ILE A 27 -26.61 3.09 -1.38
C ILE A 27 -26.81 1.93 -0.39
N GLY A 28 -26.86 2.21 0.91
CA GLY A 28 -27.16 1.22 1.96
C GLY A 28 -25.94 0.48 2.53
N ILE A 29 -24.71 0.91 2.25
CA ILE A 29 -23.49 0.26 2.72
C ILE A 29 -22.89 1.06 3.89
N GLN A 30 -22.86 0.46 5.08
CA GLN A 30 -22.17 1.00 6.25
C GLN A 30 -20.75 0.40 6.33
N PRO A 31 -19.68 1.20 6.21
CA PRO A 31 -18.33 0.68 6.44
C PRO A 31 -18.13 0.33 7.92
N ASN A 32 -17.47 -0.81 8.19
CA ASN A 32 -17.07 -1.20 9.54
C ASN A 32 -15.64 -0.75 9.89
N MET A 33 -14.84 -0.38 8.89
CA MET A 33 -13.46 0.06 9.02
C MET A 33 -13.15 1.04 7.89
N LEU A 34 -12.27 2.01 8.14
CA LEU A 34 -11.77 2.93 7.13
C LEU A 34 -10.26 2.82 7.04
N VAL A 35 -9.75 2.63 5.82
CA VAL A 35 -8.33 2.78 5.50
C VAL A 35 -8.12 4.16 4.89
N LEU A 36 -7.36 5.00 5.60
CA LEU A 36 -7.05 6.38 5.23
C LEU A 36 -5.68 6.42 4.55
N ARG A 37 -5.68 6.52 3.21
CA ARG A 37 -4.45 6.76 2.45
C ARG A 37 -4.02 8.22 2.64
N ALA A 38 -2.78 8.45 3.05
CA ALA A 38 -2.27 9.79 3.31
C ALA A 38 -0.74 9.88 3.10
N GLU A 39 -0.25 11.07 2.76
CA GLU A 39 1.20 11.31 2.63
C GLU A 39 1.91 11.44 3.98
N LYS A 40 1.16 11.71 5.06
CA LYS A 40 1.68 12.06 6.38
C LYS A 40 0.85 11.40 7.49
N PRO A 41 1.42 11.20 8.69
CA PRO A 41 0.69 10.67 9.85
C PRO A 41 -0.53 11.51 10.21
N ILE A 42 -1.64 10.85 10.52
CA ILE A 42 -2.91 11.53 10.78
C ILE A 42 -3.07 11.76 12.28
N ALA A 43 -3.19 13.02 12.70
CA ALA A 43 -3.39 13.37 14.10
C ALA A 43 -4.65 12.71 14.68
N GLN A 44 -4.59 12.30 15.95
CA GLN A 44 -5.70 11.62 16.63
C GLN A 44 -6.99 12.45 16.62
N GLU A 45 -6.90 13.77 16.76
CA GLU A 45 -8.04 14.68 16.66
C GLU A 45 -8.76 14.56 15.31
N LEU A 46 -8.01 14.39 14.23
CA LEU A 46 -8.56 14.24 12.89
C LEU A 46 -9.27 12.89 12.73
N LYS A 47 -8.70 11.82 13.29
CA LYS A 47 -9.34 10.49 13.35
C LYS A 47 -10.63 10.53 14.16
N ASN A 48 -10.63 11.19 15.32
CA ASN A 48 -11.83 11.40 16.14
C ASN A 48 -12.92 12.13 15.34
N LYS A 49 -12.55 13.20 14.64
CA LYS A 49 -13.46 13.94 13.76
C LYS A 49 -14.05 13.04 12.67
N ILE A 50 -13.21 12.27 11.98
CA ILE A 50 -13.68 11.32 10.96
C ILE A 50 -14.66 10.32 11.59
N SER A 51 -14.32 9.75 12.75
CA SER A 51 -15.19 8.82 13.49
C SER A 51 -16.57 9.42 13.75
N THR A 52 -16.66 10.65 14.27
CA THR A 52 -17.94 11.33 14.52
C THR A 52 -18.78 11.52 13.25
N PHE A 53 -18.16 11.88 12.11
CA PHE A 53 -18.91 12.12 10.87
C PHE A 53 -19.30 10.84 10.13
N THR A 54 -18.47 9.81 10.24
CA THR A 54 -18.62 8.56 9.48
C THR A 54 -19.26 7.45 10.31
N ASP A 55 -19.39 7.67 11.63
CA ASP A 55 -19.87 6.70 12.61
C ASP A 55 -19.20 5.32 12.45
N VAL A 56 -17.90 5.39 12.14
CA VAL A 56 -16.96 4.27 12.21
C VAL A 56 -16.16 4.43 13.50
N PRO A 57 -16.06 3.39 14.34
CA PRO A 57 -15.26 3.45 15.57
C PRO A 57 -13.82 3.90 15.30
N VAL A 58 -13.28 4.77 16.16
CA VAL A 58 -11.95 5.36 15.94
C VAL A 58 -10.83 4.31 15.92
N ASP A 59 -10.99 3.21 16.67
CA ASP A 59 -10.08 2.07 16.65
C ASP A 59 -10.08 1.34 15.29
N ARG A 60 -11.13 1.50 14.48
CA ARG A 60 -11.25 0.93 13.12
C ARG A 60 -10.95 1.95 12.03
N ILE A 61 -10.26 3.03 12.37
CA ILE A 61 -9.71 4.00 11.42
C ILE A 61 -8.21 3.73 11.31
N ILE A 62 -7.82 3.09 10.21
CA ILE A 62 -6.45 2.62 9.94
C ILE A 62 -5.75 3.59 9.00
N GLU A 63 -4.54 4.00 9.36
CA GLU A 63 -3.67 4.82 8.53
C GLU A 63 -2.92 3.95 7.51
N SER A 64 -2.94 4.38 6.25
CA SER A 64 -2.15 3.84 5.17
C SER A 64 -1.27 4.97 4.64
N ILE A 65 -0.21 5.28 5.40
CA ILE A 65 0.76 6.29 4.99
C ILE A 65 1.60 5.80 3.80
N ASP A 66 2.12 6.73 3.00
CA ASP A 66 3.07 6.38 1.96
C ASP A 66 4.28 5.65 2.56
N ALA A 67 4.53 4.45 2.06
CA ALA A 67 5.56 3.55 2.56
C ALA A 67 6.72 3.45 1.57
N PRO A 68 7.97 3.37 2.04
CA PRO A 68 9.14 3.31 1.17
C PRO A 68 9.29 1.94 0.46
N SER A 69 8.64 0.89 1.00
CA SER A 69 8.58 -0.45 0.42
C SER A 69 7.13 -0.95 0.46
N LEU A 70 6.71 -1.70 -0.55
CA LEU A 70 5.40 -2.37 -0.54
C LEU A 70 5.28 -3.33 0.65
N PHE A 71 6.39 -3.94 1.07
CA PHE A 71 6.42 -4.90 2.17
C PHE A 71 6.25 -4.26 3.56
N ASP A 72 6.40 -2.94 3.67
CA ASP A 72 6.13 -2.20 4.90
C ASP A 72 4.63 -2.13 5.23
N LEU A 73 3.75 -2.12 4.21
CA LEU A 73 2.32 -1.90 4.43
C LEU A 73 1.68 -2.97 5.31
N PRO A 74 1.88 -4.28 5.09
CA PRO A 74 1.34 -5.32 5.98
C PRO A 74 1.82 -5.17 7.43
N LEU A 75 3.10 -4.80 7.63
CA LEU A 75 3.66 -4.59 8.97
C LEU A 75 3.03 -3.36 9.64
N ALA A 76 2.83 -2.27 8.89
CA ALA A 76 2.17 -1.06 9.37
C ALA A 76 0.68 -1.29 9.70
N PHE A 77 -0.01 -2.15 8.96
CA PHE A 77 -1.39 -2.54 9.25
C PHE A 77 -1.50 -3.46 10.47
N GLN A 78 -0.59 -4.43 10.61
CA GLN A 78 -0.52 -5.27 11.80
C GLN A 78 -0.19 -4.45 13.05
N ALA A 79 0.71 -3.47 12.96
CA ALA A 79 1.03 -2.57 14.08
C ALA A 79 -0.19 -1.76 14.58
N GLN A 80 -1.19 -1.56 13.72
CA GLN A 80 -2.47 -0.94 14.06
C GLN A 80 -3.55 -1.98 14.44
N GLY A 81 -3.22 -3.27 14.45
CA GLY A 81 -4.10 -4.40 14.72
C GLY A 81 -5.27 -4.50 13.74
N MET A 82 -5.05 -4.15 12.48
CA MET A 82 -6.09 -4.14 11.45
C MET A 82 -6.65 -5.56 11.21
N ASP A 83 -5.76 -6.54 11.08
CA ASP A 83 -6.07 -7.96 10.92
C ASP A 83 -6.90 -8.49 12.09
N GLN A 84 -6.47 -8.24 13.33
CA GLN A 84 -7.20 -8.69 14.50
C GLN A 84 -8.61 -8.07 14.58
N LYS A 85 -8.75 -6.78 14.26
CA LYS A 85 -10.07 -6.11 14.22
C LYS A 85 -11.02 -6.72 13.20
N VAL A 86 -10.49 -7.20 12.07
CA VAL A 86 -11.27 -7.92 11.06
C VAL A 86 -11.68 -9.29 11.60
N CYS A 87 -10.76 -10.04 12.20
CA CYS A 87 -11.07 -11.34 12.82
C CYS A 87 -12.14 -11.22 13.91
N ASP A 88 -12.00 -10.24 14.81
CA ASP A 88 -12.94 -9.99 15.91
C ASP A 88 -14.34 -9.64 15.37
N PHE A 89 -14.41 -8.79 14.35
CA PHE A 89 -15.68 -8.38 13.74
C PHE A 89 -16.39 -9.54 13.04
N LEU A 90 -15.64 -10.44 12.41
CA LEU A 90 -16.18 -11.60 11.68
C LEU A 90 -16.33 -12.85 12.57
N HIS A 91 -15.99 -12.76 13.86
CA HIS A 91 -15.97 -13.88 14.79
C HIS A 91 -15.10 -15.05 14.30
N LEU A 92 -13.95 -14.74 13.71
CA LEU A 92 -12.98 -15.73 13.26
C LEU A 92 -12.06 -16.11 14.41
N GLU A 93 -12.04 -17.39 14.76
CA GLU A 93 -11.07 -17.94 15.70
C GLU A 93 -9.71 -18.10 15.00
N SER A 94 -8.68 -17.47 15.55
CA SER A 94 -7.30 -17.66 15.12
C SER A 94 -6.58 -18.60 16.09
N PRO A 95 -5.81 -19.59 15.60
CA PRO A 95 -5.02 -20.46 16.46
C PRO A 95 -3.89 -19.73 17.20
N LYS A 96 -3.54 -18.52 16.76
CA LYS A 96 -2.57 -17.64 17.41
C LYS A 96 -3.22 -16.29 17.72
N PRO A 97 -2.88 -15.65 18.86
CA PRO A 97 -3.39 -14.31 19.20
C PRO A 97 -2.87 -13.19 18.30
N GLU A 98 -1.77 -13.42 17.57
CA GLU A 98 -1.19 -12.48 16.60
C GLU A 98 -0.65 -13.25 15.39
N ALA A 99 -0.76 -12.65 14.20
CA ALA A 99 -0.22 -13.23 12.97
C ALA A 99 1.33 -13.27 13.00
N ASP A 100 1.89 -14.39 12.58
CA ASP A 100 3.34 -14.57 12.52
C ASP A 100 3.91 -13.92 11.26
N MET A 101 4.61 -12.79 11.45
CA MET A 101 5.17 -11.99 10.36
C MET A 101 6.68 -12.17 10.18
N GLU A 102 7.30 -13.20 10.78
CA GLU A 102 8.76 -13.39 10.71
C GLU A 102 9.27 -13.50 9.26
N ALA A 103 8.60 -14.31 8.43
CA ALA A 103 8.96 -14.46 7.02
C ALA A 103 8.82 -13.15 6.24
N TRP A 104 7.80 -12.35 6.57
CA TRP A 104 7.55 -11.06 5.92
C TRP A 104 8.60 -10.01 6.30
N LYS A 105 8.97 -9.95 7.58
CA LYS A 105 10.04 -9.09 8.08
C LYS A 105 11.37 -9.42 7.40
N LYS A 106 11.72 -10.70 7.28
CA LYS A 106 12.93 -11.14 6.56
C LYS A 106 12.92 -10.75 5.08
N LEU A 107 11.76 -10.82 4.42
CA LEU A 107 11.62 -10.40 3.02
C LEU A 107 11.83 -8.89 2.88
N ASP A 108 11.19 -8.09 3.73
CA ASP A 108 11.32 -6.63 3.71
C ASP A 108 12.77 -6.19 4.01
N GLU A 109 13.39 -6.78 5.04
CA GLU A 109 14.81 -6.55 5.36
C GLU A 109 15.72 -6.87 4.16
N ARG A 110 15.47 -7.98 3.48
CA ARG A 110 16.24 -8.37 2.29
C ARG A 110 16.03 -7.39 1.14
N ALA A 111 14.78 -7.03 0.85
CA ALA A 111 14.44 -6.11 -0.24
C ALA A 111 15.08 -4.72 -0.04
N LYS A 112 15.25 -4.28 1.21
CA LYS A 112 15.86 -2.98 1.56
C LYS A 112 17.40 -2.99 1.56
N ASN A 113 18.04 -4.14 1.70
CA ASN A 113 19.49 -4.24 1.93
C ASN A 113 20.25 -5.02 0.84
N LEU A 114 19.77 -4.99 -0.40
CA LEU A 114 20.41 -5.65 -1.54
C LEU A 114 21.79 -5.05 -1.82
N LYS A 115 22.81 -5.90 -2.00
CA LYS A 115 24.21 -5.46 -2.18
C LYS A 115 24.65 -5.31 -3.62
N ASN A 116 24.03 -6.04 -4.52
CA ASN A 116 24.38 -6.05 -5.93
C ASN A 116 23.30 -5.35 -6.77
N GLU A 117 23.65 -5.01 -8.00
CA GLU A 117 22.72 -4.43 -8.95
C GLU A 117 22.97 -5.01 -10.34
N THR A 118 21.90 -5.31 -11.08
CA THR A 118 22.00 -5.70 -12.49
C THR A 118 20.87 -5.07 -13.29
N THR A 119 21.14 -4.77 -14.56
CA THR A 119 20.14 -4.23 -15.48
C THR A 119 19.61 -5.33 -16.39
N ILE A 120 18.29 -5.41 -16.54
CA ILE A 120 17.60 -6.30 -17.48
C ILE A 120 16.79 -5.42 -18.43
N THR A 121 17.02 -5.59 -19.74
CA THR A 121 16.22 -4.90 -20.76
C THR A 121 14.95 -5.68 -21.06
N LEU A 122 13.80 -5.03 -20.89
CA LEU A 122 12.48 -5.53 -21.27
C LEU A 122 12.05 -4.83 -22.56
N VAL A 123 12.01 -5.59 -23.65
CA VAL A 123 11.50 -5.12 -24.94
C VAL A 123 10.00 -5.40 -25.00
N GLY A 124 9.20 -4.33 -25.10
CA GLY A 124 7.74 -4.43 -25.04
C GLY A 124 7.05 -3.52 -26.04
N LYS A 125 5.79 -3.79 -26.36
CA LYS A 125 4.99 -3.00 -27.31
C LYS A 125 4.41 -1.73 -26.69
N TYR A 126 4.17 -1.75 -25.37
CA TYR A 126 3.51 -0.66 -24.64
C TYR A 126 4.33 -0.29 -23.39
N VAL A 127 5.63 -0.02 -23.55
CA VAL A 127 6.49 0.20 -22.38
C VAL A 127 6.24 1.53 -21.66
N GLU A 128 5.61 2.49 -22.32
CA GLU A 128 5.14 3.77 -21.74
C GLU A 128 4.01 3.59 -20.72
N LEU A 129 3.26 2.50 -20.81
CA LEU A 129 2.24 2.15 -19.82
C LEU A 129 2.88 1.32 -18.72
N GLU A 130 3.15 1.92 -17.56
CA GLU A 130 3.79 1.23 -16.44
C GLU A 130 3.05 -0.06 -16.05
N ASP A 131 1.72 -0.02 -16.06
CA ASP A 131 0.84 -1.13 -15.70
C ASP A 131 0.91 -2.32 -16.67
N ALA A 132 1.32 -2.13 -17.93
CA ALA A 132 1.31 -3.18 -18.95
C ALA A 132 2.29 -4.33 -18.62
N TYR A 133 3.31 -4.05 -17.82
CA TYR A 133 4.38 -4.99 -17.47
C TYR A 133 4.65 -5.08 -15.97
N ILE A 134 3.70 -4.66 -15.13
CA ILE A 134 3.88 -4.65 -13.66
C ILE A 134 4.25 -6.05 -13.14
N SER A 135 3.48 -7.09 -13.50
CA SER A 135 3.74 -8.45 -13.03
C SER A 135 5.09 -9.02 -13.49
N VAL A 136 5.55 -8.65 -14.70
CA VAL A 136 6.86 -9.06 -15.21
C VAL A 136 7.97 -8.36 -14.45
N THR A 137 7.82 -7.06 -14.23
CA THR A 137 8.78 -6.24 -13.48
C THR A 137 8.89 -6.73 -12.04
N ASP A 138 7.77 -7.00 -11.37
CA ASP A 138 7.73 -7.49 -9.99
C ASP A 138 8.32 -8.89 -9.85
N ALA A 139 8.04 -9.80 -10.80
CA ALA A 139 8.65 -11.13 -10.82
C ALA A 139 10.19 -11.06 -10.93
N LEU A 140 10.70 -10.14 -11.75
CA LEU A 140 12.14 -9.89 -11.86
C LEU A 140 12.71 -9.34 -10.53
N GLN A 141 12.04 -8.37 -9.90
CA GLN A 141 12.46 -7.87 -8.59
C GLN A 141 12.52 -9.00 -7.54
N HIS A 142 11.48 -9.82 -7.48
CA HIS A 142 11.40 -10.95 -6.55
C HIS A 142 12.50 -11.99 -6.79
N ALA A 143 12.84 -12.26 -8.05
CA ALA A 143 13.98 -13.11 -8.38
C ALA A 143 15.30 -12.50 -7.89
N GLY A 144 15.47 -11.18 -8.06
CA GLY A 144 16.65 -10.44 -7.60
C GLY A 144 16.89 -10.56 -6.09
N TYR A 145 15.82 -10.57 -5.28
CA TYR A 145 15.93 -10.72 -3.83
C TYR A 145 16.67 -11.99 -3.43
N LEU A 146 16.40 -13.13 -4.08
CA LEU A 146 17.08 -14.40 -3.80
C LEU A 146 18.59 -14.37 -4.04
N TYR A 147 19.05 -13.48 -4.91
CA TYR A 147 20.45 -13.32 -5.30
C TYR A 147 21.10 -12.07 -4.71
N ASP A 148 20.51 -11.45 -3.68
CA ASP A 148 21.03 -10.21 -3.06
C ASP A 148 21.30 -9.11 -4.10
N THR A 149 20.43 -9.02 -5.12
CA THR A 149 20.63 -8.19 -6.31
C THR A 149 19.38 -7.37 -6.62
N LYS A 150 19.53 -6.05 -6.70
CA LYS A 150 18.51 -5.14 -7.21
C LYS A 150 18.43 -5.25 -8.73
N ILE A 151 17.25 -5.54 -9.27
CA ILE A 151 17.05 -5.54 -10.72
C ILE A 151 16.66 -4.13 -11.16
N LYS A 152 17.41 -3.55 -12.09
CA LYS A 152 16.97 -2.37 -12.84
C LYS A 152 16.34 -2.83 -14.14
N VAL A 153 15.03 -2.60 -14.31
CA VAL A 153 14.36 -2.95 -15.56
C VAL A 153 14.43 -1.75 -16.51
N ASN A 154 15.23 -1.89 -17.55
CA ASN A 154 15.29 -0.93 -18.66
C ASN A 154 14.21 -1.29 -19.67
N LYS A 155 13.17 -0.48 -19.84
CA LYS A 155 12.08 -0.78 -20.75
C LYS A 155 12.32 -0.11 -22.11
N VAL A 156 12.22 -0.87 -23.19
CA VAL A 156 12.46 -0.41 -24.57
C VAL A 156 11.25 -0.72 -25.43
N GLN A 157 10.82 0.26 -26.24
CA GLN A 157 9.75 0.05 -27.21
C GLN A 157 10.24 -0.91 -28.29
N ALA A 158 9.47 -1.95 -28.55
CA ALA A 158 9.80 -2.95 -29.56
C ALA A 158 9.96 -2.34 -30.97
N GLU A 159 9.27 -1.23 -31.24
CA GLU A 159 9.33 -0.51 -32.51
C GLU A 159 10.64 0.27 -32.71
N ASP A 160 11.37 0.55 -31.62
CA ASP A 160 12.66 1.25 -31.65
C ASP A 160 13.86 0.29 -31.83
N ILE A 161 13.62 -1.03 -31.85
CA ILE A 161 14.65 -2.04 -32.05
C ILE A 161 15.04 -2.12 -33.52
N THR A 162 16.32 -1.97 -33.81
CA THR A 162 16.93 -2.08 -35.13
C THR A 162 18.01 -3.16 -35.14
N GLU A 163 18.65 -3.41 -36.28
CA GLU A 163 19.80 -4.32 -36.34
C GLU A 163 21.03 -3.78 -35.58
N ASP A 164 21.07 -2.47 -35.30
CA ASP A 164 22.24 -1.77 -34.74
C ASP A 164 22.19 -1.61 -33.21
N ASN A 165 21.10 -2.01 -32.54
CA ASN A 165 20.92 -1.82 -31.09
C ASN A 165 20.44 -3.08 -30.33
#